data_AF-A0A557SX04-F1
#
_entry.id   AF-A0A557SX04-F1
#
_cell.length_a   1.000
_cell.length_b   1.000
_cell.length_c   1.000
_cell.angle_alpha   90.00
_cell.angle_beta   90.00
_cell.angle_gamma   90.00
#
_symmetry.space_group_name_H-M   'P 1'
#
loop_
_entity.id
_entity.type
_entity.pdbx_description
1 polymer ?
#
loop_
_entity_poly.entity_id
_entity_poly.type
_entity_poly.pdbx_seq_one_letter_code
_entity_poly.pdbx_strand_id
1 'polypeptide(L)'
;MQKNRPLGVTIIAILAVIGGIGSLLSGFAVLAIIPLLGIILGGILIIIGLAYFVVAYGLWKGLNWAWTITLIVSAIGIIVGIGSIVVGNTGAIFHVIIDGIVIYYLYRPNVKAYFGK
;
A
#
# COMPACT_ATOMS: atom_id res chain seq x y z
N MET A 1 -4.37 -16.17 24.18
CA MET A 1 -5.57 -15.40 23.81
C MET A 1 -5.56 -15.22 22.30
N GLN A 2 -6.46 -15.87 21.56
CA GLN A 2 -6.58 -15.64 20.11
C GLN A 2 -6.98 -14.17 19.91
N LYS A 3 -6.00 -13.31 19.61
CA LYS A 3 -6.23 -11.90 19.29
C LYS A 3 -6.92 -11.86 17.94
N ASN A 4 -8.25 -11.99 17.95
CA ASN A 4 -9.06 -11.93 16.74
C ASN A 4 -8.68 -10.64 15.99
N ARG A 5 -8.15 -10.84 14.79
CA ARG A 5 -7.66 -9.75 13.96
C ARG A 5 -8.85 -8.86 13.62
N PRO A 6 -8.79 -7.55 13.89
CA PRO A 6 -9.90 -6.68 13.54
C PRO A 6 -10.08 -6.69 12.03
N LEU A 7 -11.34 -6.68 11.58
CA LEU A 7 -11.67 -6.71 10.15
C LEU A 7 -10.94 -5.60 9.35
N GLY A 8 -10.73 -4.43 9.96
CA GLY A 8 -9.97 -3.34 9.34
C GLY A 8 -8.53 -3.72 8.99
N VAL A 9 -7.84 -4.48 9.85
CA VAL A 9 -6.47 -4.94 9.58
C VAL A 9 -6.46 -5.93 8.42
N THR A 10 -7.43 -6.84 8.36
CA THR A 10 -7.56 -7.79 7.26
C THR A 10 -7.81 -7.07 5.94
N ILE A 11 -8.70 -6.07 5.92
CA ILE A 11 -8.98 -5.27 4.71
C ILE A 11 -7.71 -4.55 4.25
N ILE A 12 -7.01 -3.83 5.13
CA ILE A 12 -5.78 -3.11 4.78
C ILE A 12 -4.70 -4.08 4.28
N ALA A 13 -4.54 -5.25 4.93
CA ALA A 13 -3.57 -6.25 4.51
C ALA A 13 -3.89 -6.81 3.11
N ILE A 14 -5.16 -7.08 2.82
CA ILE A 14 -5.60 -7.52 1.48
C ILE A 14 -5.31 -6.43 0.44
N LEU A 15 -5.64 -5.17 0.74
CA LEU A 15 -5.35 -4.05 -0.15
C LEU A 15 -3.84 -3.92 -0.43
N ALA A 16 -3.00 -4.06 0.61
CA ALA A 16 -1.55 -4.05 0.46
C ALA A 16 -1.05 -5.21 -0.43
N VAL A 17 -1.60 -6.42 -0.26
CA VAL A 17 -1.26 -7.57 -1.11
C VAL A 17 -1.66 -7.32 -2.57
N ILE A 18 -2.86 -6.79 -2.82
CA ILE A 18 -3.32 -6.44 -4.17
C ILE A 18 -2.40 -5.39 -4.80
N GLY A 19 -2.05 -4.35 -4.05
CA GLY A 19 -1.10 -3.32 -4.49
C GLY A 19 0.28 -3.91 -4.80
N GLY A 20 0.77 -4.82 -3.96
CA GLY A 20 2.03 -5.54 -4.17
C GLY A 20 2.03 -6.39 -5.44
N ILE A 21 0.96 -7.16 -5.68
CA ILE A 21 0.79 -7.95 -6.91
C ILE A 21 0.77 -7.03 -8.13
N GLY A 22 -0.02 -5.94 -8.10
CA GLY A 22 -0.07 -4.98 -9.19
C GLY A 22 1.30 -4.36 -9.51
N SER A 23 2.07 -4.01 -8.47
CA SER A 23 3.43 -3.47 -8.62
C SER A 23 4.40 -4.49 -9.20
N LEU A 24 4.34 -5.75 -8.77
CA LEU A 24 5.16 -6.83 -9.34
C LEU A 24 4.84 -7.06 -10.81
N LEU A 25 3.56 -7.22 -11.16
CA LEU A 25 3.12 -7.41 -12.55
C LEU A 25 3.56 -6.24 -13.44
N SER A 26 3.40 -5.02 -12.97
CA SER A 26 3.85 -3.82 -13.68
C SER A 26 5.36 -3.79 -13.84
N GLY A 27 6.11 -4.15 -12.80
CA GLY A 27 7.58 -4.23 -12.84
C GLY A 27 8.08 -5.24 -13.85
N PHE A 28 7.53 -6.46 -13.85
CA PHE A 28 7.87 -7.48 -14.85
C PHE A 28 7.45 -7.09 -16.26
N ALA A 29 6.29 -6.48 -16.44
CA ALA A 29 5.85 -5.98 -17.74
C ALA A 29 6.79 -4.90 -18.30
N VAL A 30 7.23 -3.95 -17.45
CA VAL A 30 8.21 -2.91 -17.83
C VAL A 30 9.52 -3.54 -18.26
N LEU A 31 10.03 -4.54 -17.54
CA LEU A 31 11.25 -5.27 -17.92
C LEU A 31 11.12 -6.02 -19.25
N ALA A 32 9.92 -6.52 -19.56
CA ALA A 32 9.68 -7.26 -20.80
C ALA A 32 9.51 -6.36 -22.03
N ILE A 33 8.98 -5.15 -21.86
CA ILE A 33 8.63 -4.24 -22.96
C ILE A 33 9.72 -3.19 -23.20
N ILE A 34 10.31 -2.66 -22.14
CA ILE A 34 11.30 -1.58 -22.21
C ILE A 34 12.69 -2.21 -22.00
N PRO A 35 13.65 -2.04 -22.93
CA PRO A 35 15.01 -2.62 -22.86
C PRO A 35 15.86 -2.06 -21.70
N LEU A 36 17.11 -1.68 -21.93
CA LEU A 36 18.06 -1.26 -20.88
C LEU A 36 17.51 -0.21 -19.87
N LEU A 37 16.63 0.71 -20.33
CA LEU A 37 15.95 1.70 -19.49
C LEU A 37 14.88 1.11 -18.56
N GLY A 38 14.27 -0.01 -18.94
CA GLY A 38 13.25 -0.71 -18.14
C GLY A 38 13.82 -1.39 -16.90
N ILE A 39 15.13 -1.66 -16.86
CA ILE A 39 15.79 -2.31 -15.71
C ILE A 39 15.63 -1.47 -14.44
N ILE A 40 15.86 -0.16 -14.54
CA ILE A 40 15.80 0.73 -13.38
C ILE A 40 14.35 0.86 -12.90
N LEU A 41 13.43 1.20 -13.79
CA LEU A 41 12.03 1.43 -13.45
C LEU A 41 11.33 0.12 -13.00
N GLY A 42 11.54 -0.97 -13.73
CA GLY A 42 11.00 -2.29 -13.38
C GLY A 42 11.59 -2.82 -12.07
N GLY A 43 12.89 -2.62 -11.85
CA GLY A 43 13.53 -2.97 -10.57
C GLY A 43 12.93 -2.22 -9.38
N ILE A 44 12.72 -0.90 -9.52
CA ILE A 44 12.06 -0.09 -8.48
C ILE A 44 10.65 -0.62 -8.19
N LEU A 45 9.85 -0.90 -9.22
CA LEU A 45 8.48 -1.43 -9.06
C LEU A 45 8.47 -2.81 -8.37
N ILE A 46 9.45 -3.66 -8.65
CA ILE A 46 9.57 -4.96 -8.00
C ILE A 46 9.91 -4.80 -6.51
N ILE A 47 10.87 -3.93 -6.18
CA ILE A 47 11.24 -3.63 -4.78
C ILE A 47 10.03 -3.09 -4.01
N ILE A 48 9.28 -2.17 -4.61
CA ILE A 48 8.04 -1.64 -4.03
C ILE A 48 7.02 -2.77 -3.81
N GLY A 49 6.86 -3.67 -4.79
CA GLY A 49 5.99 -4.83 -4.67
C GLY A 49 6.34 -5.70 -3.48
N LEU A 50 7.63 -6.02 -3.29
CA LEU A 50 8.12 -6.78 -2.13
C LEU A 50 7.88 -6.03 -0.82
N ALA A 51 8.10 -4.71 -0.79
CA ALA A 51 7.83 -3.89 0.39
C ALA A 51 6.36 -3.96 0.82
N TYR A 52 5.41 -3.99 -0.13
CA TYR A 52 3.99 -4.20 0.17
C TYR A 52 3.71 -5.53 0.88
N PHE A 53 4.37 -6.63 0.48
CA PHE A 53 4.24 -7.91 1.17
C PHE A 53 4.83 -7.87 2.59
N VAL A 54 5.96 -7.18 2.78
CA VAL A 54 6.55 -6.96 4.10
C VAL A 54 5.59 -6.18 5.01
N VAL A 55 5.00 -5.09 4.50
CA VAL A 55 3.97 -4.31 5.22
C VAL A 55 2.75 -5.17 5.52
N ALA A 56 2.23 -5.92 4.54
CA ALA A 56 1.09 -6.82 4.73
C ALA A 56 1.35 -7.84 5.84
N TYR A 57 2.54 -8.44 5.86
CA TYR A 57 2.96 -9.33 6.94
C TYR A 57 3.01 -8.62 8.30
N GLY A 58 3.57 -7.41 8.34
CA GLY A 58 3.61 -6.58 9.55
C GLY A 58 2.23 -6.20 10.07
N LEU A 59 1.30 -5.88 9.17
CA LEU A 59 -0.11 -5.65 9.48
C LEU A 59 -0.74 -6.92 10.06
N TRP A 60 -0.46 -8.09 9.47
CA TRP A 60 -1.06 -9.35 9.87
C TRP A 60 -0.60 -9.86 11.25
N LYS A 61 0.61 -9.47 11.65
CA LYS A 61 1.20 -9.75 12.97
C LYS A 61 0.89 -8.67 14.00
N GLY A 62 0.30 -7.54 13.60
CA GLY A 62 -0.03 -6.44 14.51
C GLY A 62 1.18 -5.65 14.97
N LEU A 63 2.22 -5.54 14.13
CA LEU A 63 3.45 -4.84 14.48
C LEU A 63 3.26 -3.32 14.42
N ASN A 64 3.67 -2.60 15.45
CA ASN A 64 3.47 -1.16 15.60
C ASN A 64 4.09 -0.34 14.45
N TRP A 65 5.17 -0.85 13.84
CA TRP A 65 5.83 -0.21 12.70
C TRP A 65 4.96 -0.24 11.44
N ALA A 66 4.21 -1.33 11.22
CA ALA A 66 3.42 -1.52 10.00
C ALA A 66 2.27 -0.50 9.93
N TRP A 67 1.66 -0.19 11.08
CA TRP A 67 0.68 0.89 11.19
C TRP A 67 1.28 2.24 10.76
N THR A 68 2.50 2.54 11.22
CA THR A 68 3.15 3.83 10.97
C THR A 68 3.57 3.96 9.50
N ILE A 69 4.16 2.92 8.92
CA ILE A 69 4.53 2.90 7.50
C ILE A 69 3.29 3.04 6.63
N THR A 70 2.24 2.27 6.88
CA THR A 70 1.01 2.34 6.08
C THR A 70 0.39 3.73 6.14
N LEU A 71 0.34 4.35 7.32
CA LEU A 71 -0.16 5.71 7.48
C LEU A 71 0.65 6.73 6.67
N ILE A 72 1.99 6.68 6.77
CA ILE A 72 2.87 7.60 6.05
C ILE A 72 2.74 7.41 4.54
N VAL A 73 2.75 6.16 4.07
CA VAL A 73 2.65 5.84 2.65
C VAL A 73 1.32 6.31 2.08
N SER A 74 0.19 6.03 2.75
CA SER A 74 -1.12 6.49 2.27
C SER A 74 -1.27 8.02 2.34
N ALA A 75 -0.67 8.69 3.33
CA ALA A 75 -0.66 10.15 3.36
C ALA A 75 0.10 10.75 2.18
N ILE A 76 1.27 10.18 1.85
CA ILE A 76 2.04 10.58 0.66
C ILE A 76 1.26 10.25 -0.62
N GLY A 77 0.64 9.08 -0.69
CA GLY A 77 -0.19 8.62 -1.82
C GLY A 77 -1.33 9.59 -2.14
N ILE A 78 -1.99 10.14 -1.12
CA ILE A 78 -3.01 11.18 -1.29
C ILE A 78 -2.40 12.46 -1.89
N ILE A 79 -1.27 12.94 -1.36
CA ILE A 79 -0.63 14.18 -1.85
C ILE A 79 -0.23 14.02 -3.32
N VAL A 80 0.43 12.90 -3.65
CA VAL A 80 0.85 12.58 -5.03
C VAL A 80 -0.37 12.40 -5.93
N GLY A 81 -1.41 11.72 -5.46
CA GLY A 81 -2.64 11.49 -6.20
C GLY A 81 -3.37 12.79 -6.53
N ILE A 82 -3.49 13.73 -5.58
CA ILE A 82 -4.05 15.06 -5.82
C ILE A 82 -3.23 15.80 -6.88
N GLY A 83 -1.90 15.79 -6.79
CA GLY A 83 -1.04 16.38 -7.80
C GLY A 83 -1.24 15.77 -9.18
N SER A 84 -1.39 14.44 -9.25
CA SER A 84 -1.63 13.71 -10.49
C SER A 84 -2.98 14.05 -11.14
N ILE A 85 -4.03 14.25 -10.33
CA ILE A 85 -5.35 14.67 -10.81
C ILE A 85 -5.28 16.05 -11.48
N VAL A 86 -4.53 17.00 -10.91
CA VAL A 86 -4.37 18.35 -11.46
C VAL A 86 -3.71 18.32 -12.85
N VAL A 87 -2.82 17.36 -13.09
CA VAL A 87 -2.14 17.17 -14.39
C VAL A 87 -2.99 16.35 -15.38
N GLY A 88 -4.23 15.99 -15.01
CA GLY A 88 -5.21 15.34 -15.89
C GLY A 88 -5.28 13.82 -15.79
N ASN A 89 -4.60 13.19 -14.83
CA ASN A 89 -4.69 11.75 -14.61
C ASN A 89 -5.91 11.39 -13.75
N THR A 90 -7.04 11.11 -14.40
CA THR A 90 -8.28 10.72 -13.73
C THR A 90 -8.19 9.36 -13.04
N GLY A 91 -7.24 8.50 -13.43
CA GLY A 91 -6.99 7.21 -12.77
C GLY A 91 -6.49 7.35 -11.33
N ALA A 92 -5.88 8.48 -10.98
CA ALA A 92 -5.39 8.75 -9.63
C ALA A 92 -6.54 8.91 -8.61
N ILE A 93 -7.76 9.24 -9.05
CA ILE A 93 -8.93 9.37 -8.16
C ILE A 93 -9.19 8.06 -7.41
N PHE A 94 -9.13 6.93 -8.12
CA PHE A 94 -9.34 5.62 -7.52
C PHE A 94 -8.30 5.31 -6.44
N HIS A 95 -7.03 5.63 -6.70
CA HIS A 95 -5.95 5.42 -5.75
C HIS A 95 -6.11 6.28 -4.49
N VAL A 96 -6.45 7.57 -4.65
CA VAL A 96 -6.69 8.49 -3.52
C VAL A 96 -7.83 8.01 -2.63
N ILE A 97 -8.91 7.46 -3.23
CA ILE A 97 -10.03 6.89 -2.47
C ILE A 97 -9.56 5.69 -1.63
N ILE A 98 -8.74 4.80 -2.20
CA ILE A 98 -8.17 3.65 -1.48
C ILE A 98 -7.34 4.14 -0.29
N ASP A 99 -6.46 5.13 -0.48
CA ASP A 99 -5.63 5.66 0.61
C ASP A 99 -6.50 6.30 1.71
N GLY A 100 -7.57 7.01 1.34
CA GLY A 100 -8.53 7.54 2.31
C GLY A 100 -9.20 6.44 3.13
N ILE A 101 -9.61 5.34 2.49
CA ILE A 101 -10.19 4.16 3.15
C ILE A 101 -9.17 3.51 4.10
N VAL A 102 -7.91 3.36 3.65
CA VAL A 102 -6.84 2.79 4.47
C VAL A 102 -6.61 3.61 5.73
N ILE A 103 -6.49 4.94 5.60
CA ILE A 103 -6.33 5.84 6.75
C ILE A 103 -7.54 5.73 7.68
N TYR A 104 -8.76 5.75 7.14
CA TYR A 104 -9.98 5.59 7.93
C TYR A 104 -9.96 4.30 8.77
N TYR A 105 -9.59 3.17 8.17
CA TYR A 105 -9.49 1.91 8.91
C TYR A 105 -8.34 1.90 9.92
N LEU A 106 -7.19 2.52 9.62
CA LEU A 106 -6.06 2.62 10.55
C LEU A 106 -6.40 3.39 11.82
N TYR A 107 -7.27 4.41 11.73
CA TYR A 107 -7.69 5.21 12.88
C TYR A 107 -8.80 4.57 13.73
N ARG A 108 -9.40 3.46 13.27
CA ARG A 108 -10.47 2.79 14.00
C ARG A 108 -9.94 2.27 15.36
N PRO A 109 -10.66 2.44 16.48
CA PRO A 109 -10.17 2.09 17.82
C PRO A 109 -9.71 0.63 17.93
N ASN A 110 -10.44 -0.29 17.30
CA ASN A 110 -10.11 -1.72 17.29
C ASN A 110 -8.77 -2.00 16.58
N VAL A 111 -8.44 -1.23 15.54
CA VAL A 111 -7.21 -1.38 14.77
C VAL A 111 -6.03 -0.77 15.52
N LYS A 112 -6.22 0.44 16.05
CA LYS A 112 -5.25 1.11 16.93
C LYS A 112 -4.81 0.24 18.12
N ALA A 113 -5.78 -0.34 18.83
CA ALA A 113 -5.52 -1.28 19.94
C ALA A 113 -4.78 -2.55 19.47
N TYR A 114 -5.01 -3.00 18.23
CA TYR A 114 -4.30 -4.17 17.68
C TYR A 114 -2.81 -3.91 17.51
N PHE A 115 -2.42 -2.68 17.14
CA PHE A 115 -1.05 -2.20 16.98
C PHE A 115 -0.46 -1.52 18.22
N GLY A 116 -1.14 -1.58 19.38
CA GLY A 116 -0.67 -0.98 20.62
C GLY A 116 -0.56 0.56 20.57
N LYS A 117 -1.42 1.22 19.79
CA LYS A 117 -1.51 2.69 19.68
C LYS A 117 -2.88 3.21 20.11
#